data_AF-A0AAJ2MTG1-F1
#
_entry.id   AF-A0AAJ2MTG1-F1
#
_cell.length_a   1.000
_cell.length_b   1.000
_cell.length_c   1.000
_cell.angle_alpha   90.00
_cell.angle_beta   90.00
_cell.angle_gamma   90.00
#
_symmetry.space_group_name_H-M   'P 1'
#
loop_
_entity.id
_entity.type
_entity.pdbx_description
1 polymer ?
#
loop_
_entity_poly.entity_id
_entity_poly.type
_entity_poly.pdbx_seq_one_letter_code
_entity_poly.pdbx_strand_id
1 'polypeptide(L)'
;MNVQPVPDLPEFATWLNATPCTLTELRGRPVALLFVNAASAWSAQRLAEFGQWLSRHPGKLQPLVLQVPRFDFERDPGAALKLLRRQGLTMPLLLDADWDGWRRFGINAWPTMVLLDAQGREQQRLVGQGAPGELERALNALCQGAPSAPPRGGSELHPEPRQALRFPLGLAVSTERLYIADSGHHRILECSHGGRILRQFGLGTADFMDGNLAEAAFHRPQALVLERDALYVADTGNHAVRRINLLTGIVDTLCGNGRPGAPVEGPVAQARQVSLDHPIGLAIADNQLHIAMAGDNRIWSYHLGQRSLQWRAGSGAIDERDGSGHLAAFAQPSALAVVQQVLYVADALGSSIRALQLRGDLVQTLVGQGPWRFGNEDGPRAQARLQFPQAIALSPDAPLLWIADSGNGRLRTLRLGGGELTTQPLPRRLQGPAGLAVGAGAVWIAETDAHAVLRLDPESGVLSEVPISE
;
A
#
# COMPACT_ATOMS: atom_id res chain seq x y z
N MET A 1 1.01 7.85 41.57
CA MET A 1 0.96 9.26 41.12
C MET A 1 -0.40 9.47 40.47
N ASN A 2 -1.14 10.52 40.86
CA ASN A 2 -2.42 10.86 40.23
C ASN A 2 -2.17 11.30 38.78
N VAL A 3 -2.22 10.35 37.84
CA VAL A 3 -2.19 10.66 36.40
C VAL A 3 -3.50 11.34 36.08
N GLN A 4 -3.45 12.63 35.75
CA GLN A 4 -4.63 13.36 35.27
C GLN A 4 -5.13 12.70 33.97
N PRO A 5 -6.46 12.69 33.74
CA PRO A 5 -7.00 12.22 32.46
C PRO A 5 -6.39 13.03 31.30
N VAL A 6 -6.17 12.35 30.17
CA VAL A 6 -5.61 12.97 28.96
C VAL A 6 -6.50 14.10 28.44
N PRO A 7 -5.96 15.07 27.68
CA PRO A 7 -6.78 16.05 26.99
C PRO A 7 -7.83 15.37 26.10
N ASP A 8 -8.97 16.02 25.90
CA ASP A 8 -10.02 15.51 25.02
C ASP A 8 -9.62 15.59 23.52
N LEU A 9 -10.41 14.95 22.66
CA LEU A 9 -10.23 14.96 21.20
C LEU A 9 -10.28 16.39 20.63
N PRO A 10 -9.69 16.63 19.46
CA PRO A 10 -9.76 17.92 18.79
C PRO A 10 -11.21 18.32 18.53
N GLU A 11 -11.57 19.54 18.92
CA GLU A 11 -12.94 20.07 18.80
C GLU A 11 -13.40 20.16 17.34
N PHE A 12 -12.47 20.42 16.42
CA PHE A 12 -12.73 20.60 14.99
C PHE A 12 -12.29 19.40 14.12
N ALA A 13 -12.04 18.23 14.72
CA ALA A 13 -11.73 17.04 13.94
C ALA A 13 -12.94 16.61 13.08
N THR A 14 -12.65 16.20 11.85
CA THR A 14 -13.71 15.68 10.95
C THR A 14 -13.91 14.19 11.23
N TRP A 15 -15.11 13.81 11.64
CA TRP A 15 -15.46 12.40 11.84
C TRP A 15 -15.77 11.74 10.49
N LEU A 16 -15.03 10.68 10.16
CA LEU A 16 -15.14 9.99 8.87
C LEU A 16 -16.05 8.76 8.94
N ASN A 17 -16.08 8.07 10.08
CA ASN A 17 -16.84 6.82 10.24
C ASN A 17 -17.29 6.57 11.69
N ALA A 18 -17.83 7.59 12.35
CA ALA A 18 -18.55 7.48 13.61
C ALA A 18 -19.29 8.79 13.90
N THR A 19 -20.25 8.75 14.81
CA THR A 19 -20.84 9.97 15.36
C THR A 19 -19.83 10.68 16.26
N PRO A 20 -19.77 12.02 16.25
CA PRO A 20 -18.92 12.77 17.16
C PRO A 20 -19.11 12.37 18.64
N CYS A 21 -17.99 12.23 19.35
CA CYS A 21 -17.97 11.96 20.79
C CYS A 21 -16.71 12.53 21.45
N THR A 22 -16.71 12.51 22.78
CA THR A 22 -15.58 12.94 23.63
C THR A 22 -14.94 11.73 24.32
N LEU A 23 -13.67 11.85 24.72
CA LEU A 23 -13.02 10.82 25.55
C LEU A 23 -13.72 10.65 26.89
N THR A 24 -14.34 11.71 27.41
CA THR A 24 -15.15 11.66 28.62
C THR A 24 -16.36 10.74 28.46
N GLU A 25 -17.06 10.81 27.32
CA GLU A 25 -18.20 9.93 27.01
C GLU A 25 -17.76 8.48 26.74
N LEU A 26 -16.51 8.27 26.32
CA LEU A 26 -15.94 6.95 26.09
C LEU A 26 -15.48 6.24 27.37
N ARG A 27 -15.51 6.91 28.54
CA ARG A 27 -15.17 6.32 29.84
C ARG A 27 -16.06 5.12 30.19
N GLY A 28 -15.52 4.28 31.08
CA GLY A 28 -16.11 3.01 31.49
C GLY A 28 -15.53 1.80 30.76
N ARG A 29 -14.74 2.03 29.70
CA ARG A 29 -14.02 0.99 28.95
C ARG A 29 -12.65 1.48 28.49
N PRO A 30 -11.66 0.59 28.35
CA PRO A 30 -10.39 0.95 27.75
C PRO A 30 -10.54 1.49 26.33
N VAL A 31 -9.73 2.49 25.99
CA VAL A 31 -9.69 3.12 24.67
C VAL A 31 -8.29 2.99 24.08
N ALA A 32 -8.18 2.67 22.79
CA ALA A 32 -6.94 2.85 22.04
C ALA A 32 -7.12 3.99 21.04
N LEU A 33 -6.29 5.02 21.17
CA LEU A 33 -6.16 6.09 20.18
C LEU A 33 -5.02 5.73 19.24
N LEU A 34 -5.29 5.60 17.94
CA LEU A 34 -4.32 5.22 16.92
C LEU A 34 -4.03 6.42 16.02
N PHE A 35 -2.90 7.07 16.22
CA PHE A 35 -2.41 8.14 15.35
C PHE A 35 -1.65 7.53 14.18
N VAL A 36 -2.25 7.62 12.99
CA VAL A 36 -1.78 6.94 11.78
C VAL A 36 -1.67 7.91 10.61
N ASN A 37 -0.89 7.50 9.61
CA ASN A 37 -0.93 8.09 8.28
C ASN A 37 -1.31 6.98 7.29
N ALA A 38 -2.46 7.10 6.63
CA ALA A 38 -3.04 6.05 5.80
C ALA A 38 -2.23 5.75 4.53
N ALA A 39 -1.35 6.66 4.11
CA ALA A 39 -0.39 6.43 3.04
C ALA A 39 0.84 5.59 3.49
N SER A 40 1.04 5.37 4.80
CA SER A 40 2.19 4.68 5.36
C SER A 40 1.99 3.16 5.51
N ALA A 41 2.92 2.37 4.98
CA ALA A 41 2.95 0.92 5.14
C ALA A 41 3.09 0.50 6.61
N TRP A 42 3.88 1.21 7.42
CA TRP A 42 3.97 0.95 8.86
C TRP A 42 2.63 1.18 9.57
N SER A 43 1.91 2.25 9.22
CA SER A 43 0.57 2.46 9.78
C SER A 43 -0.38 1.33 9.38
N ALA A 44 -0.38 0.92 8.11
CA ALA A 44 -1.21 -0.18 7.62
C ALA A 44 -0.93 -1.51 8.34
N GLN A 45 0.34 -1.85 8.57
CA GLN A 45 0.73 -3.04 9.30
C GLN A 45 0.26 -3.01 10.76
N ARG A 46 0.46 -1.88 11.45
CA ARG A 46 0.03 -1.73 12.85
C ARG A 46 -1.48 -1.84 12.99
N LEU A 47 -2.22 -1.22 12.06
CA LEU A 47 -3.67 -1.30 12.01
C LEU A 47 -4.16 -2.72 11.74
N ALA A 48 -3.48 -3.48 10.87
CA ALA A 48 -3.80 -4.88 10.60
C ALA A 48 -3.59 -5.76 11.85
N GLU A 49 -2.44 -5.62 12.53
CA GLU A 49 -2.15 -6.34 13.78
C GLU A 49 -3.20 -6.03 14.85
N PHE A 50 -3.53 -4.75 15.01
CA PHE A 50 -4.56 -4.30 15.94
C PHE A 50 -5.96 -4.85 15.61
N GLY A 51 -6.35 -4.81 14.33
CA GLY A 51 -7.62 -5.35 13.86
C GLY A 51 -7.75 -6.86 14.10
N GLN A 52 -6.67 -7.62 13.92
CA GLN A 52 -6.63 -9.05 14.25
C GLN A 52 -6.79 -9.33 15.75
N TRP A 53 -6.27 -8.44 16.60
CA TRP A 53 -6.48 -8.56 18.04
C TRP A 53 -7.94 -8.25 18.41
N LEU A 54 -8.52 -7.19 17.83
CA LEU A 54 -9.92 -6.80 18.06
C LEU A 54 -10.91 -7.89 17.64
N SER A 55 -10.68 -8.57 16.52
CA SER A 55 -11.55 -9.66 16.06
C SER A 55 -11.56 -10.86 17.02
N ARG A 56 -10.44 -11.11 17.71
CA ARG A 56 -10.31 -12.13 18.77
C ARG A 56 -10.88 -11.68 20.12
N HIS A 57 -11.00 -10.38 20.35
CA HIS A 57 -11.42 -9.79 21.63
C HIS A 57 -12.58 -8.78 21.45
N PRO A 58 -13.70 -9.19 20.83
CA PRO A 58 -14.80 -8.28 20.55
C PRO A 58 -15.32 -7.65 21.83
N GLY A 59 -15.48 -6.32 21.81
CA GLY A 59 -16.07 -5.60 22.94
C GLY A 59 -15.15 -5.33 24.13
N LYS A 60 -13.89 -5.78 24.11
CA LYS A 60 -12.93 -5.52 25.21
C LYS A 60 -12.36 -4.10 25.22
N LEU A 61 -12.26 -3.48 24.07
CA LEU A 61 -11.63 -2.17 23.89
C LEU A 61 -12.40 -1.34 22.87
N GLN A 62 -12.39 -0.02 23.05
CA GLN A 62 -12.94 0.95 22.11
C GLN A 62 -11.82 1.54 21.26
N PRO A 63 -11.81 1.29 19.94
CA PRO A 63 -10.79 1.85 19.10
C PRO A 63 -11.20 3.20 18.50
N LEU A 64 -10.23 4.09 18.35
CA LEU A 64 -10.41 5.36 17.67
C LEU A 64 -9.18 5.66 16.81
N VAL A 65 -9.34 5.68 15.49
CA VAL A 65 -8.25 5.97 14.57
C VAL A 65 -8.27 7.43 14.20
N LEU A 66 -7.14 8.11 14.40
CA LEU A 66 -6.91 9.48 13.99
C LEU A 66 -5.96 9.44 12.78
N GLN A 67 -6.51 9.69 11.61
CA GLN A 67 -5.74 9.93 10.40
C GLN A 67 -5.12 11.32 10.47
N VAL A 68 -3.79 11.38 10.43
CA VAL A 68 -3.03 12.61 10.45
C VAL A 68 -2.32 12.75 9.09
N PRO A 69 -2.73 13.72 8.25
CA PRO A 69 -2.20 13.91 6.91
C PRO A 69 -0.71 14.21 6.89
N ARG A 70 0.03 13.58 5.99
CA ARG A 70 1.37 14.02 5.59
C ARG A 70 1.31 14.87 4.33
N PHE A 71 0.50 14.43 3.37
CA PHE A 71 0.30 15.08 2.08
C PHE A 71 -0.94 15.98 2.08
N ASP A 72 -0.98 16.95 1.17
CA ASP A 72 -2.10 17.89 1.08
C ASP A 72 -3.41 17.20 0.72
N PHE A 73 -3.38 16.20 -0.19
CA PHE A 73 -4.58 15.48 -0.60
C PHE A 73 -5.22 14.67 0.54
N GLU A 74 -4.44 14.25 1.54
CA GLU A 74 -4.95 13.51 2.69
C GLU A 74 -5.77 14.40 3.65
N ARG A 75 -5.74 15.72 3.48
CA ARG A 75 -6.60 16.66 4.22
C ARG A 75 -8.05 16.67 3.70
N ASP A 76 -8.30 16.13 2.52
CA ASP A 76 -9.65 15.93 2.02
C ASP A 76 -10.32 14.73 2.74
N PRO A 77 -11.50 14.90 3.37
CA PRO A 77 -12.17 13.82 4.08
C PRO A 77 -12.48 12.59 3.21
N GLY A 78 -12.83 12.80 1.93
CA GLY A 78 -13.15 11.71 1.00
C GLY A 78 -11.91 10.88 0.67
N ALA A 79 -10.81 11.54 0.31
CA ALA A 79 -9.53 10.89 0.03
C ALA A 79 -8.97 10.17 1.27
N ALA A 80 -9.02 10.81 2.44
CA ALA A 80 -8.62 10.20 3.70
C ALA A 80 -9.42 8.93 4.01
N LEU A 81 -10.74 8.99 3.85
CA LEU A 81 -11.61 7.83 4.05
C LEU A 81 -11.28 6.71 3.07
N LYS A 82 -11.10 7.01 1.77
CA LYS A 82 -10.73 6.00 0.75
C LYS A 82 -9.42 5.30 1.06
N LEU A 83 -8.37 6.03 1.48
CA LEU A 83 -7.10 5.43 1.90
C LEU A 83 -7.26 4.47 3.09
N LEU A 84 -8.09 4.83 4.08
CA LEU A 84 -8.37 3.98 5.24
C LEU A 84 -9.23 2.76 4.85
N ARG A 85 -10.20 2.92 3.95
CA ARG A 85 -11.10 1.87 3.46
C ARG A 85 -10.40 0.84 2.58
N ARG A 86 -9.41 1.26 1.79
CA ARG A 86 -8.46 0.37 1.10
C ARG A 86 -7.80 -0.61 2.06
N GLN A 87 -7.53 -0.18 3.30
CA GLN A 87 -6.97 -1.01 4.37
C GLN A 87 -8.06 -1.78 5.14
N GLY A 88 -9.29 -1.83 4.64
CA GLY A 88 -10.43 -2.56 5.20
C GLY A 88 -10.86 -2.07 6.59
N LEU A 89 -10.55 -0.83 6.95
CA LEU A 89 -10.96 -0.26 8.22
C LEU A 89 -12.45 0.07 8.23
N THR A 90 -13.13 -0.36 9.29
CA THR A 90 -14.57 -0.14 9.51
C THR A 90 -14.89 0.41 10.90
N MET A 91 -13.86 0.57 11.73
CA MET A 91 -13.90 1.15 13.07
C MET A 91 -14.15 2.66 13.05
N PRO A 92 -14.36 3.32 14.20
CA PRO A 92 -14.41 4.78 14.31
C PRO A 92 -13.15 5.47 13.78
N LEU A 93 -13.33 6.38 12.82
CA LEU A 93 -12.27 7.11 12.12
C LEU A 93 -12.49 8.62 12.27
N LEU A 94 -11.42 9.36 12.56
CA LEU A 94 -11.34 10.81 12.52
C LEU A 94 -10.21 11.26 11.61
N LEU A 95 -10.37 12.42 11.01
CA LEU A 95 -9.34 13.16 10.31
C LEU A 95 -8.89 14.34 11.18
N ASP A 96 -7.62 14.31 11.59
CA ASP A 96 -6.92 15.39 12.29
C ASP A 96 -6.11 16.21 11.26
N ALA A 97 -6.82 16.92 10.38
CA ALA A 97 -6.23 17.57 9.21
C ALA A 97 -5.14 18.60 9.54
N ASP A 98 -5.29 19.27 10.69
CA ASP A 98 -4.41 20.34 11.14
C ASP A 98 -3.47 19.91 12.27
N TRP A 99 -3.40 18.61 12.55
CA TRP A 99 -2.50 18.01 13.55
C TRP A 99 -2.74 18.55 14.98
N ASP A 100 -3.98 18.92 15.30
CA ASP A 100 -4.35 19.41 16.64
C ASP A 100 -4.28 18.27 17.65
N GLY A 101 -4.86 17.11 17.32
CA GLY A 101 -4.77 15.91 18.14
C GLY A 101 -3.34 15.46 18.29
N TRP A 102 -2.60 15.40 17.18
CA TRP A 102 -1.18 15.08 17.18
C TRP A 102 -0.37 15.93 18.18
N ARG A 103 -0.56 17.27 18.19
CA ARG A 103 0.11 18.18 19.12
C ARG A 103 -0.39 18.02 20.56
N ARG A 104 -1.71 17.96 20.78
CA ARG A 104 -2.32 17.82 22.12
C ARG A 104 -1.84 16.59 22.86
N PHE A 105 -1.67 15.47 22.15
CA PHE A 105 -1.22 14.21 22.72
C PHE A 105 0.31 14.05 22.70
N GLY A 106 1.06 15.06 22.24
CA GLY A 106 2.52 15.02 22.16
C GLY A 106 3.05 13.90 21.28
N ILE A 107 2.39 13.64 20.15
CA ILE A 107 2.79 12.61 19.19
C ILE A 107 3.96 13.15 18.34
N ASN A 108 4.91 12.30 18.01
CA ASN A 108 6.10 12.67 17.22
C ASN A 108 6.45 11.68 16.10
N ALA A 109 5.74 10.56 15.99
CA ALA A 109 6.00 9.55 14.97
C ALA A 109 4.73 8.77 14.61
N TRP A 110 4.64 8.38 13.33
CA TRP A 110 3.63 7.43 12.86
C TRP A 110 4.19 6.01 12.80
N PRO A 111 3.35 4.99 13.01
CA PRO A 111 2.13 5.05 13.81
C PRO A 111 2.46 5.22 15.30
N THR A 112 1.57 5.85 16.05
CA THR A 112 1.62 5.84 17.53
C THR A 112 0.26 5.42 18.08
N MET A 113 0.26 4.50 19.05
CA MET A 113 -0.93 4.10 19.80
C MET A 113 -0.84 4.58 21.24
N VAL A 114 -1.86 5.30 21.69
CA VAL A 114 -2.03 5.73 23.08
C VAL A 114 -3.11 4.87 23.71
N LEU A 115 -2.74 4.11 24.74
CA LEU A 115 -3.60 3.17 25.44
C LEU A 115 -4.15 3.80 26.72
N LEU A 116 -5.47 3.98 26.78
CA LEU A 116 -6.17 4.60 27.90
C LEU A 116 -6.97 3.57 28.69
N ASP A 117 -6.92 3.65 30.02
CA ASP A 117 -7.78 2.85 30.89
C ASP A 117 -9.25 3.31 30.84
N ALA A 118 -10.12 2.61 31.57
CA ALA A 118 -11.54 2.94 31.65
C ALA A 118 -11.85 4.30 32.28
N GLN A 119 -10.88 4.93 32.95
CA GLN A 119 -11.01 6.26 33.54
C GLN A 119 -10.47 7.35 32.59
N GLY A 120 -9.88 6.98 31.45
CA GLY A 120 -9.30 7.89 30.47
C GLY A 120 -7.88 8.34 30.84
N ARG A 121 -7.12 7.52 31.59
CA ARG A 121 -5.71 7.79 31.91
C ARG A 121 -4.81 7.01 30.97
N GLU A 122 -3.77 7.65 30.46
CA GLU A 122 -2.75 6.99 29.63
C GLU A 122 -1.96 5.98 30.48
N GLN A 123 -1.98 4.71 30.05
CA GLN A 123 -1.25 3.61 30.69
C GLN A 123 0.04 3.30 29.94
N GLN A 124 -0.01 3.33 28.61
CA GLN A 124 1.12 2.99 27.76
C GLN A 124 1.01 3.69 26.40
N ARG A 125 2.18 3.95 25.82
CA ARG A 125 2.33 4.45 24.45
C ARG A 125 3.21 3.50 23.65
N LEU A 126 2.73 3.12 22.47
CA LEU A 126 3.46 2.25 21.53
C LEU A 126 3.77 3.05 20.27
N VAL A 127 5.05 3.09 19.87
CA VAL A 127 5.52 3.87 18.71
C VAL A 127 6.10 2.92 17.66
N GLY A 128 5.76 3.13 16.39
CA GLY A 128 6.25 2.31 15.27
C GLY A 128 5.66 0.89 15.28
N GLN A 129 6.43 -0.10 14.80
CA GLN A 129 6.05 -1.52 14.81
C GLN A 129 6.42 -2.26 16.11
N GLY A 130 7.34 -1.73 16.90
CA GLY A 130 7.73 -2.33 18.16
C GLY A 130 8.33 -3.73 18.01
N ALA A 131 8.49 -4.43 19.13
CA ALA A 131 8.96 -5.82 19.14
C ALA A 131 7.80 -6.80 18.81
N PRO A 132 8.10 -7.99 18.25
CA PRO A 132 7.09 -9.02 18.03
C PRO A 132 6.26 -9.31 19.29
N GLY A 133 4.93 -9.26 19.15
CA GLY A 133 3.98 -9.52 20.25
C GLY A 133 3.94 -8.44 21.35
N GLU A 134 4.61 -7.29 21.16
CA GLU A 134 4.51 -6.16 22.09
C GLU A 134 3.09 -5.61 22.16
N LEU A 135 2.45 -5.39 21.01
CA LEU A 135 1.09 -4.85 20.95
C LEU A 135 0.09 -5.76 21.67
N GLU A 136 0.11 -7.06 21.35
CA GLU A 136 -0.80 -8.03 21.96
C GLU A 136 -0.65 -8.08 23.48
N ARG A 137 0.59 -8.08 24.00
CA ARG A 137 0.84 -8.03 25.45
C ARG A 137 0.28 -6.75 26.08
N ALA A 138 0.52 -5.60 25.46
CA ALA A 138 0.03 -4.32 25.96
C ALA A 138 -1.51 -4.26 26.00
N LEU A 139 -2.18 -4.71 24.93
CA LEU A 139 -3.65 -4.74 24.85
C LEU A 139 -4.26 -5.73 25.86
N ASN A 140 -3.66 -6.91 26.02
CA ASN A 140 -4.10 -7.91 26.99
C ASN A 140 -3.97 -7.39 28.43
N ALA A 141 -2.86 -6.71 28.75
CA ALA A 141 -2.64 -6.09 30.05
C ALA A 141 -3.66 -4.96 30.32
N LEU A 142 -3.88 -4.08 29.34
CA LEU A 142 -4.85 -2.98 29.46
C LEU A 142 -6.29 -3.47 29.68
N CYS A 143 -6.66 -4.56 29.02
CA CYS A 143 -8.02 -5.11 29.07
C CYS A 143 -8.24 -6.12 30.20
N GLN A 144 -7.23 -6.36 31.04
CA GLN A 144 -7.33 -7.31 32.15
C GLN A 144 -8.36 -6.80 33.17
N GLY A 145 -9.41 -7.60 33.40
CA GLY A 145 -10.51 -7.21 34.30
C GLY A 145 -11.46 -6.14 33.75
N ALA A 146 -11.26 -5.66 32.51
CA ALA A 146 -12.16 -4.70 31.89
C ALA A 146 -13.52 -5.35 31.53
N PRO A 147 -14.64 -4.64 31.75
CA PRO A 147 -15.96 -5.11 31.37
C PRO A 147 -16.04 -5.26 29.84
N SER A 148 -16.63 -6.36 29.38
CA SER A 148 -16.96 -6.52 27.96
C SER A 148 -18.34 -5.93 27.71
N ALA A 149 -18.47 -5.14 26.65
CA ALA A 149 -19.76 -4.66 26.17
C ALA A 149 -19.78 -4.78 24.64
N PRO A 150 -20.96 -4.93 24.01
CA PRO A 150 -21.06 -4.83 22.57
C PRO A 150 -20.35 -3.55 22.08
N PRO A 151 -19.70 -3.59 20.91
CA PRO A 151 -19.03 -2.42 20.35
C PRO A 151 -19.98 -1.21 20.34
N ARG A 152 -19.54 -0.08 20.92
CA ARG A 152 -20.24 1.20 20.80
C ARG A 152 -19.75 1.84 19.51
N GLY A 153 -20.64 2.00 18.53
CA GLY A 153 -20.29 2.45 17.18
C GLY A 153 -21.14 1.71 16.17
N GLY A 154 -22.14 2.42 15.65
CA GLY A 154 -23.15 1.89 14.72
C GLY A 154 -22.57 1.47 13.39
N SER A 155 -23.43 0.86 12.57
CA SER A 155 -23.19 0.54 11.16
C SER A 155 -22.32 1.58 10.46
N GLU A 156 -21.43 1.12 9.58
CA GLU A 156 -20.61 1.98 8.72
C GLU A 156 -21.47 3.11 8.12
N LEU A 157 -21.07 4.36 8.37
CA LEU A 157 -21.85 5.54 7.93
C LEU A 157 -21.77 5.72 6.41
N HIS A 158 -20.61 5.40 5.84
CA HIS A 158 -20.30 5.54 4.42
C HIS A 158 -19.61 4.25 3.94
N PRO A 159 -20.37 3.15 3.75
CA PRO A 159 -19.80 1.91 3.24
C PRO A 159 -19.43 2.06 1.76
N GLU A 160 -18.39 1.34 1.34
CA GLU A 160 -18.01 1.28 -0.07
C GLU A 160 -19.11 0.57 -0.88
N PRO A 161 -19.39 1.04 -2.11
CA PRO A 161 -20.37 0.40 -2.98
C PRO A 161 -19.95 -1.02 -3.34
N ARG A 162 -20.94 -1.91 -3.49
CA ARG A 162 -20.71 -3.27 -4.00
C ARG A 162 -20.62 -3.19 -5.53
N GLN A 163 -19.42 -3.28 -6.06
CA GLN A 163 -19.14 -3.25 -7.50
C GLN A 163 -18.37 -4.51 -7.93
N ALA A 164 -18.15 -4.68 -9.25
CA ALA A 164 -17.39 -5.80 -9.78
C ALA A 164 -15.93 -5.81 -9.29
N LEU A 165 -15.33 -4.63 -9.13
CA LEU A 165 -14.04 -4.44 -8.51
C LEU A 165 -14.18 -3.71 -7.17
N ARG A 166 -13.16 -3.84 -6.33
CA ARG A 166 -13.03 -3.08 -5.09
C ARG A 166 -11.57 -2.77 -4.84
N PHE A 167 -11.20 -1.50 -5.03
CA PHE A 167 -9.84 -0.99 -4.83
C PHE A 167 -8.79 -1.80 -5.63
N PRO A 168 -8.89 -1.87 -6.96
CA PRO A 168 -7.86 -2.53 -7.76
C PRO A 168 -6.52 -1.77 -7.62
N LEU A 169 -5.42 -2.48 -7.34
CA LEU A 169 -4.09 -1.84 -7.15
C LEU A 169 -3.06 -2.26 -8.19
N GLY A 170 -3.12 -3.49 -8.71
CA GLY A 170 -2.15 -4.01 -9.67
C GLY A 170 -2.79 -4.35 -11.01
N LEU A 171 -2.08 -4.07 -12.09
CA LEU A 171 -2.44 -4.46 -13.44
C LEU A 171 -1.25 -5.14 -14.11
N ALA A 172 -1.53 -6.17 -14.90
CA ALA A 172 -0.60 -6.69 -15.89
C ALA A 172 -1.35 -6.93 -17.20
N VAL A 173 -0.68 -6.77 -18.34
CA VAL A 173 -1.31 -6.91 -19.64
C VAL A 173 -0.45 -7.78 -20.55
N SER A 174 -1.09 -8.72 -21.23
CA SER A 174 -0.49 -9.48 -22.33
C SER A 174 -1.06 -9.02 -23.67
N THR A 175 -0.61 -9.64 -24.75
CA THR A 175 -1.17 -9.44 -26.09
C THR A 175 -2.66 -9.75 -26.19
N GLU A 176 -3.22 -10.57 -25.28
CA GLU A 176 -4.63 -10.99 -25.35
C GLU A 176 -5.44 -10.82 -24.05
N ARG A 177 -4.79 -10.54 -22.92
CA ARG A 177 -5.42 -10.55 -21.60
C ARG A 177 -5.04 -9.34 -20.77
N LEU A 178 -5.96 -8.95 -19.90
CA LEU A 178 -5.76 -8.01 -18.81
C LEU A 178 -5.85 -8.79 -17.49
N TYR A 179 -4.87 -8.62 -16.61
CA TYR A 179 -4.89 -9.16 -15.26
C TYR A 179 -5.05 -8.04 -14.26
N ILE A 180 -5.95 -8.21 -13.30
CA ILE A 180 -6.32 -7.18 -12.31
C ILE A 180 -6.17 -7.77 -10.91
N ALA A 181 -5.37 -7.13 -10.06
CA ALA A 181 -5.37 -7.41 -8.64
C ALA A 181 -6.52 -6.63 -7.99
N ASP A 182 -7.65 -7.32 -7.79
CA ASP A 182 -8.85 -6.80 -7.15
C ASP A 182 -8.67 -6.86 -5.62
N SER A 183 -7.82 -5.97 -5.11
CA SER A 183 -7.20 -6.08 -3.79
C SER A 183 -8.20 -6.08 -2.65
N GLY A 184 -9.27 -5.28 -2.76
CA GLY A 184 -10.35 -5.21 -1.78
C GLY A 184 -11.31 -6.40 -1.79
N HIS A 185 -11.26 -7.22 -2.84
CA HIS A 185 -11.90 -8.54 -2.87
C HIS A 185 -10.88 -9.69 -2.73
N HIS A 186 -9.61 -9.42 -2.41
CA HIS A 186 -8.63 -10.48 -2.13
C HIS A 186 -8.49 -11.53 -3.25
N ARG A 187 -8.56 -11.11 -4.52
CA ARG A 187 -8.50 -12.00 -5.69
C ARG A 187 -7.74 -11.38 -6.86
N ILE A 188 -7.34 -12.20 -7.81
CA ILE A 188 -6.82 -11.78 -9.11
C ILE A 188 -7.82 -12.18 -10.20
N LEU A 189 -8.13 -11.26 -11.10
CA LEU A 189 -8.99 -11.50 -12.26
C LEU A 189 -8.15 -11.57 -13.53
N GLU A 190 -8.45 -12.54 -14.39
CA GLU A 190 -8.04 -12.53 -15.80
C GLU A 190 -9.24 -12.15 -16.64
N CYS A 191 -9.09 -11.11 -17.45
CA CYS A 191 -10.12 -10.55 -18.30
C CYS A 191 -9.66 -10.49 -19.76
N SER A 192 -10.63 -10.40 -20.67
CA SER A 192 -10.37 -9.83 -22.00
C SER A 192 -10.05 -8.33 -21.88
N HIS A 193 -9.43 -7.74 -22.90
CA HIS A 193 -9.23 -6.29 -22.95
C HIS A 193 -10.54 -5.47 -22.95
N GLY A 194 -11.66 -6.10 -23.30
CA GLY A 194 -13.00 -5.49 -23.22
C GLY A 194 -13.64 -5.54 -21.83
N GLY A 195 -12.99 -6.18 -20.85
CA GLY A 195 -13.46 -6.25 -19.46
C GLY A 195 -14.24 -7.52 -19.08
N ARG A 196 -14.48 -8.45 -20.01
CA ARG A 196 -15.13 -9.73 -19.69
C ARG A 196 -14.20 -10.59 -18.84
N ILE A 197 -14.65 -11.00 -17.67
CA ILE A 197 -13.93 -11.90 -16.76
C ILE A 197 -13.88 -13.30 -17.40
N LEU A 198 -12.68 -13.87 -17.49
CA LEU A 198 -12.45 -15.20 -18.05
C LEU A 198 -12.10 -16.21 -16.95
N ARG A 199 -11.31 -15.78 -15.97
CA ARG A 199 -10.93 -16.60 -14.80
C ARG A 199 -10.78 -15.71 -13.57
N GLN A 200 -11.00 -16.32 -12.41
CA GLN A 200 -10.69 -15.76 -11.10
C GLN A 200 -9.71 -16.68 -10.39
N PHE A 201 -8.65 -16.10 -9.83
CA PHE A 201 -7.73 -16.77 -8.92
C PHE A 201 -7.95 -16.20 -7.52
N GLY A 202 -8.12 -17.05 -6.51
CA GLY A 202 -8.43 -16.63 -5.16
C GLY A 202 -9.92 -16.78 -4.82
N LEU A 203 -10.22 -17.24 -3.61
CA LEU A 203 -11.58 -17.44 -3.10
C LEU A 203 -12.38 -16.15 -2.87
N GLY A 204 -11.74 -14.99 -2.90
CA GLY A 204 -12.39 -13.72 -2.57
C GLY A 204 -12.41 -13.40 -1.07
N THR A 205 -11.96 -14.33 -0.24
CA THR A 205 -11.79 -14.18 1.21
C THR A 205 -10.30 -14.12 1.56
N ALA A 206 -9.94 -13.20 2.46
CA ALA A 206 -8.56 -13.06 2.93
C ALA A 206 -8.08 -14.35 3.62
N ASP A 207 -7.09 -15.02 3.03
CA ASP A 207 -6.41 -16.19 3.60
C ASP A 207 -5.05 -16.40 2.88
N PHE A 208 -4.25 -17.38 3.29
CA PHE A 208 -2.91 -17.68 2.78
C PHE A 208 -2.76 -19.13 2.31
N MET A 209 -3.71 -19.58 1.48
CA MET A 209 -3.73 -20.94 0.92
C MET A 209 -3.18 -20.96 -0.51
N ASP A 210 -2.30 -21.93 -0.78
CA ASP A 210 -1.92 -22.33 -2.15
C ASP A 210 -2.94 -23.33 -2.69
N GLY A 211 -2.91 -23.62 -3.99
CA GLY A 211 -3.77 -24.64 -4.59
C GLY A 211 -4.30 -24.24 -5.96
N ASN A 212 -5.34 -24.94 -6.41
CA ASN A 212 -6.02 -24.61 -7.67
C ASN A 212 -6.97 -23.40 -7.51
N LEU A 213 -7.72 -23.07 -8.57
CA LEU A 213 -8.66 -21.94 -8.61
C LEU A 213 -9.70 -21.94 -7.48
N ALA A 214 -10.09 -23.12 -6.97
CA ALA A 214 -11.10 -23.30 -5.93
C ALA A 214 -10.51 -23.40 -4.51
N GLU A 215 -9.19 -23.33 -4.36
CA GLU A 215 -8.50 -23.50 -3.07
C GLU A 215 -7.63 -22.29 -2.72
N ALA A 216 -6.95 -21.73 -3.72
CA ALA A 216 -6.02 -20.65 -3.50
C ALA A 216 -6.72 -19.42 -2.90
N ALA A 217 -6.02 -18.73 -2.02
CA ALA A 217 -6.48 -17.49 -1.42
C ALA A 217 -5.34 -16.48 -1.33
N PHE A 218 -5.71 -15.21 -1.42
CA PHE A 218 -4.81 -14.06 -1.29
C PHE A 218 -5.30 -13.19 -0.15
N HIS A 219 -4.47 -12.23 0.26
CA HIS A 219 -4.85 -11.19 1.20
C HIS A 219 -4.32 -9.84 0.70
N ARG A 220 -5.20 -9.10 0.02
CA ARG A 220 -4.92 -7.79 -0.57
C ARG A 220 -3.71 -7.81 -1.51
N PRO A 221 -3.77 -8.62 -2.57
CA PRO A 221 -2.71 -8.64 -3.57
C PRO A 221 -2.57 -7.26 -4.23
N GLN A 222 -1.34 -6.83 -4.52
CA GLN A 222 -1.05 -5.55 -5.16
C GLN A 222 -0.37 -5.79 -6.51
N ALA A 223 0.95 -5.60 -6.63
CA ALA A 223 1.63 -5.70 -7.91
C ALA A 223 1.47 -7.07 -8.59
N LEU A 224 1.36 -6.99 -9.91
CA LEU A 224 1.32 -8.10 -10.83
C LEU A 224 2.45 -7.94 -11.84
N VAL A 225 3.21 -9.00 -12.11
CA VAL A 225 4.16 -9.02 -13.21
C VAL A 225 4.05 -10.33 -13.98
N LEU A 226 3.93 -10.21 -15.30
CA LEU A 226 3.79 -11.33 -16.21
C LEU A 226 5.15 -11.70 -16.80
N GLU A 227 5.46 -12.98 -16.81
CA GLU A 227 6.63 -13.54 -17.49
C GLU A 227 6.24 -14.90 -18.07
N ARG A 228 6.16 -14.97 -19.40
CA ARG A 228 5.74 -16.18 -20.13
C ARG A 228 4.37 -16.67 -19.61
N ASP A 229 4.31 -17.91 -19.13
CA ASP A 229 3.11 -18.57 -18.62
C ASP A 229 2.92 -18.38 -17.09
N ALA A 230 3.65 -17.46 -16.46
CA ALA A 230 3.57 -17.20 -15.04
C ALA A 230 3.16 -15.75 -14.76
N LEU A 231 2.21 -15.59 -13.85
CA LEU A 231 1.88 -14.30 -13.25
C LEU A 231 2.38 -14.29 -11.81
N TYR A 232 3.31 -13.40 -11.49
CA TYR A 232 3.80 -13.21 -10.14
C TYR A 232 2.99 -12.12 -9.44
N VAL A 233 2.71 -12.35 -8.15
CA VAL A 233 1.80 -11.53 -7.35
C VAL A 233 2.50 -11.11 -6.06
N ALA A 234 2.50 -9.82 -5.77
CA ALA A 234 2.81 -9.32 -4.43
C ALA A 234 1.54 -9.47 -3.58
N ASP A 235 1.49 -10.53 -2.78
CA ASP A 235 0.37 -10.82 -1.87
C ASP A 235 0.59 -10.09 -0.55
N THR A 236 0.44 -8.76 -0.61
CA THR A 236 0.95 -7.82 0.39
C THR A 236 0.47 -8.11 1.81
N GLY A 237 -0.82 -8.39 1.99
CA GLY A 237 -1.39 -8.68 3.31
C GLY A 237 -0.98 -10.04 3.89
N ASN A 238 -0.44 -10.93 3.06
CA ASN A 238 0.18 -12.18 3.49
C ASN A 238 1.71 -12.07 3.60
N HIS A 239 2.28 -10.89 3.37
CA HIS A 239 3.74 -10.71 3.40
C HIS A 239 4.45 -11.76 2.53
N ALA A 240 3.93 -11.98 1.33
CA ALA A 240 4.36 -13.07 0.45
C ALA A 240 4.44 -12.65 -1.02
N VAL A 241 5.27 -13.36 -1.76
CA VAL A 241 5.27 -13.36 -3.22
C VAL A 241 4.72 -14.70 -3.69
N ARG A 242 3.69 -14.64 -4.53
CA ARG A 242 2.98 -15.80 -5.07
C ARG A 242 3.22 -15.90 -6.58
N ARG A 243 2.99 -17.08 -7.14
CA ARG A 243 2.98 -17.33 -8.58
C ARG A 243 1.71 -18.06 -8.95
N ILE A 244 1.13 -17.62 -10.06
CA ILE A 244 0.03 -18.28 -10.74
C ILE A 244 0.60 -18.87 -12.02
N ASN A 245 0.49 -20.19 -12.18
CA ASN A 245 0.72 -20.84 -13.46
C ASN A 245 -0.52 -20.61 -14.34
N LEU A 246 -0.36 -19.84 -15.42
CA LEU A 246 -1.48 -19.43 -16.27
C LEU A 246 -2.04 -20.57 -17.14
N LEU A 247 -1.26 -21.63 -17.38
CA LEU A 247 -1.74 -22.82 -18.09
C LEU A 247 -2.63 -23.70 -17.20
N THR A 248 -2.20 -23.96 -15.97
CA THR A 248 -2.92 -24.88 -15.06
C THR A 248 -3.88 -24.18 -14.09
N GLY A 249 -3.69 -22.88 -13.86
CA GLY A 249 -4.39 -22.10 -12.86
C GLY A 249 -3.95 -22.37 -11.41
N ILE A 250 -2.87 -23.12 -11.21
CA ILE A 250 -2.33 -23.41 -9.88
C ILE A 250 -1.61 -22.17 -9.33
N VAL A 251 -1.89 -21.86 -8.06
CA VAL A 251 -1.22 -20.82 -7.28
C VAL A 251 -0.28 -21.46 -6.26
N ASP A 252 0.97 -21.00 -6.24
CA ASP A 252 1.97 -21.42 -5.26
C ASP A 252 2.72 -20.22 -4.65
N THR A 253 3.32 -20.44 -3.48
CA THR A 253 4.13 -19.43 -2.78
C THR A 253 5.60 -19.56 -3.17
N LEU A 254 6.20 -18.47 -3.64
CA LEU A 254 7.64 -18.40 -3.93
C LEU A 254 8.46 -18.18 -2.66
N CYS A 255 8.04 -17.20 -1.86
CA CYS A 255 8.61 -16.85 -0.57
C CYS A 255 7.61 -16.02 0.26
N GLY A 256 7.71 -16.10 1.58
CA GLY A 256 6.82 -15.41 2.52
C GLY A 256 6.13 -16.39 3.46
N ASN A 257 6.03 -16.03 4.74
CA ASN A 257 5.52 -16.91 5.81
C ASN A 257 4.14 -16.49 6.35
N GLY A 258 3.47 -15.53 5.70
CA GLY A 258 2.15 -15.06 6.14
C GLY A 258 2.21 -13.92 7.17
N ARG A 259 3.40 -13.48 7.60
CA ARG A 259 3.58 -12.53 8.69
C ARG A 259 4.70 -11.52 8.37
N PRO A 260 4.62 -10.29 8.89
CA PRO A 260 5.73 -9.35 8.76
C PRO A 260 6.97 -9.87 9.49
N GLY A 261 8.12 -9.71 8.86
CA GLY A 261 9.41 -9.99 9.48
C GLY A 261 10.58 -9.61 8.59
N ALA A 262 11.75 -9.47 9.20
CA ALA A 262 12.98 -9.10 8.50
C ALA A 262 13.39 -10.20 7.51
N PRO A 263 13.51 -9.90 6.20
CA PRO A 263 14.02 -10.85 5.23
C PRO A 263 15.50 -11.14 5.46
N VAL A 264 15.94 -12.35 5.07
CA VAL A 264 17.32 -12.82 5.20
C VAL A 264 17.82 -13.24 3.82
N GLU A 265 19.03 -12.82 3.47
CA GLU A 265 19.67 -13.20 2.21
C GLU A 265 20.03 -14.69 2.17
N GLY A 266 20.01 -15.25 0.95
CA GLY A 266 20.48 -16.60 0.70
C GLY A 266 19.43 -17.52 0.07
N PRO A 267 19.69 -18.84 0.07
CA PRO A 267 18.83 -19.81 -0.60
C PRO A 267 17.47 -19.97 0.11
N VAL A 268 16.42 -20.06 -0.68
CA VAL A 268 15.03 -20.29 -0.25
C VAL A 268 14.72 -21.77 -0.41
N ALA A 269 15.10 -22.55 0.60
CA ALA A 269 14.80 -23.98 0.65
C ALA A 269 13.30 -24.26 0.85
N GLN A 270 12.66 -23.49 1.74
CA GLN A 270 11.22 -23.58 2.03
C GLN A 270 10.59 -22.20 1.93
N ALA A 271 9.71 -22.03 0.94
CA ALA A 271 9.08 -20.74 0.65
C ALA A 271 8.41 -20.11 1.89
N ARG A 272 7.69 -20.92 2.67
CA ARG A 272 6.92 -20.51 3.85
C ARG A 272 7.75 -20.26 5.12
N GLN A 273 9.07 -20.38 5.07
CA GLN A 273 9.97 -20.03 6.17
C GLN A 273 10.64 -18.67 5.98
N VAL A 274 10.55 -18.10 4.78
CA VAL A 274 11.11 -16.78 4.48
C VAL A 274 10.19 -15.71 5.05
N SER A 275 10.73 -14.83 5.88
CA SER A 275 10.00 -13.63 6.31
C SER A 275 10.14 -12.56 5.23
N LEU A 276 9.05 -11.88 4.91
CA LEU A 276 9.06 -10.67 4.10
C LEU A 276 8.35 -9.56 4.87
N ASP A 277 8.55 -8.31 4.44
CA ASP A 277 7.94 -7.16 5.10
C ASP A 277 7.19 -6.26 4.12
N HIS A 278 5.92 -6.61 3.87
CA HIS A 278 4.98 -5.81 3.08
C HIS A 278 5.46 -5.58 1.63
N PRO A 279 5.64 -6.66 0.83
CA PRO A 279 5.98 -6.52 -0.58
C PRO A 279 4.81 -5.86 -1.34
N ILE A 280 5.08 -4.82 -2.12
CA ILE A 280 4.03 -4.08 -2.86
C ILE A 280 4.31 -3.87 -4.34
N GLY A 281 5.58 -3.76 -4.75
CA GLY A 281 5.97 -3.59 -6.15
C GLY A 281 6.77 -4.78 -6.66
N LEU A 282 6.56 -5.17 -7.92
CA LEU A 282 7.30 -6.24 -8.59
C LEU A 282 7.78 -5.79 -9.97
N ALA A 283 8.97 -6.24 -10.37
CA ALA A 283 9.45 -6.16 -11.74
C ALA A 283 10.36 -7.37 -12.02
N ILE A 284 10.47 -7.79 -13.27
CA ILE A 284 11.25 -8.97 -13.64
C ILE A 284 12.27 -8.63 -14.73
N ALA A 285 13.51 -9.03 -14.52
CA ALA A 285 14.59 -8.93 -15.51
C ALA A 285 15.64 -10.00 -15.22
N ASP A 286 16.26 -10.53 -16.28
CA ASP A 286 17.38 -11.48 -16.17
C ASP A 286 17.14 -12.65 -15.21
N ASN A 287 15.94 -13.24 -15.25
CA ASN A 287 15.52 -14.35 -14.38
C ASN A 287 15.51 -14.00 -12.86
N GLN A 288 15.42 -12.71 -12.54
CA GLN A 288 15.28 -12.19 -11.19
C GLN A 288 13.97 -11.41 -11.06
N LEU A 289 13.20 -11.75 -10.03
CA LEU A 289 12.04 -10.99 -9.62
C LEU A 289 12.47 -9.95 -8.58
N HIS A 290 12.49 -8.69 -8.97
CA HIS A 290 12.74 -7.56 -8.08
C HIS A 290 11.48 -7.22 -7.29
N ILE A 291 11.66 -6.90 -6.01
CA ILE A 291 10.57 -6.72 -5.04
C ILE A 291 10.81 -5.39 -4.32
N ALA A 292 9.87 -4.47 -4.43
CA ALA A 292 9.80 -3.29 -3.59
C ALA A 292 9.12 -3.67 -2.27
N MET A 293 9.89 -3.58 -1.20
CA MET A 293 9.53 -4.04 0.13
C MET A 293 9.29 -2.81 1.00
N ALA A 294 8.01 -2.47 1.18
CA ALA A 294 7.65 -1.19 1.80
C ALA A 294 7.80 -1.18 3.32
N GLY A 295 7.73 -2.34 3.97
CA GLY A 295 7.80 -2.44 5.42
C GLY A 295 9.23 -2.33 5.97
N ASP A 296 10.21 -2.90 5.26
CA ASP A 296 11.63 -2.74 5.60
C ASP A 296 12.33 -1.66 4.78
N ASN A 297 11.61 -1.05 3.83
CA ASN A 297 12.00 0.10 3.02
C ASN A 297 13.24 -0.16 2.14
N ARG A 298 13.22 -1.31 1.46
CA ARG A 298 14.31 -1.81 0.62
C ARG A 298 13.83 -2.37 -0.71
N ILE A 299 14.78 -2.54 -1.62
CA ILE A 299 14.62 -3.33 -2.84
C ILE A 299 15.33 -4.66 -2.64
N TRP A 300 14.57 -5.74 -2.83
CA TRP A 300 15.06 -7.12 -2.80
C TRP A 300 14.97 -7.75 -4.20
N SER A 301 15.68 -8.83 -4.45
CA SER A 301 15.47 -9.67 -5.62
C SER A 301 15.41 -11.14 -5.27
N TYR A 302 14.52 -11.87 -5.92
CA TYR A 302 14.42 -13.32 -5.87
C TYR A 302 14.90 -13.91 -7.20
N HIS A 303 15.98 -14.69 -7.17
CA HIS A 303 16.46 -15.38 -8.36
C HIS A 303 15.58 -16.60 -8.64
N LEU A 304 14.89 -16.64 -9.79
CA LEU A 304 13.88 -17.66 -10.08
C LEU A 304 14.47 -19.06 -10.29
N GLY A 305 15.63 -19.17 -10.94
CA GLY A 305 16.33 -20.45 -11.13
C GLY A 305 17.00 -20.99 -9.87
N GLN A 306 17.85 -20.19 -9.22
CA GLN A 306 18.60 -20.57 -8.00
C GLN A 306 17.74 -20.60 -6.75
N ARG A 307 16.55 -19.97 -6.78
CA ARG A 307 15.63 -19.81 -5.65
C ARG A 307 16.33 -19.19 -4.46
N SER A 308 16.87 -17.98 -4.64
CA SER A 308 17.60 -17.26 -3.60
C SER A 308 17.13 -15.81 -3.51
N LEU A 309 17.12 -15.28 -2.28
CA LEU A 309 16.78 -13.90 -1.99
C LEU A 309 18.05 -13.07 -1.80
N GLN A 310 18.09 -11.86 -2.36
CA GLN A 310 19.23 -10.94 -2.28
C GLN A 310 18.75 -9.53 -1.93
N TRP A 311 19.47 -8.86 -1.01
CA TRP A 311 19.26 -7.46 -0.69
C TRP A 311 19.97 -6.62 -1.74
N ARG A 312 19.20 -5.88 -2.55
CA ARG A 312 19.76 -5.12 -3.69
C ARG A 312 20.09 -3.68 -3.33
N ALA A 313 19.15 -2.99 -2.69
CA ALA A 313 19.34 -1.60 -2.33
C ALA A 313 18.48 -1.17 -1.13
N GLY A 314 18.89 -0.06 -0.50
CA GLY A 314 18.16 0.58 0.59
C GLY A 314 18.72 0.20 1.97
N SER A 315 19.09 1.20 2.76
CA SER A 315 19.55 1.05 4.14
C SER A 315 18.43 0.66 5.12
N GLY A 316 17.18 0.92 4.74
CA GLY A 316 15.98 0.79 5.59
C GLY A 316 15.57 2.10 6.28
N ALA A 317 16.43 3.13 6.28
CA ALA A 317 16.05 4.47 6.74
C ALA A 317 15.05 5.11 5.77
N ILE A 318 14.05 5.82 6.30
CA ILE A 318 13.08 6.59 5.51
C ILE A 318 13.72 7.91 5.09
N ASP A 319 14.31 7.93 3.90
CA ASP A 319 15.09 9.06 3.38
C ASP A 319 15.23 8.94 1.85
N GLU A 320 15.65 10.00 1.16
CA GLU A 320 15.81 10.04 -0.30
C GLU A 320 17.28 10.12 -0.71
N ARG A 321 18.12 9.29 -0.08
CA ARG A 321 19.56 9.34 -0.26
C ARG A 321 20.03 8.50 -1.45
N ASP A 322 20.70 9.15 -2.38
CA ASP A 322 21.41 8.50 -3.50
C ASP A 322 22.70 7.82 -3.02
N GLY A 323 23.20 6.85 -3.79
CA GLY A 323 24.46 6.18 -3.49
C GLY A 323 24.49 4.72 -3.90
N SER A 324 25.52 4.00 -3.45
CA SER A 324 25.63 2.54 -3.66
C SER A 324 24.54 1.80 -2.90
N GLY A 325 24.11 0.65 -3.44
CA GLY A 325 22.88 -0.07 -3.09
C GLY A 325 22.49 -0.01 -1.62
N HIS A 326 23.30 -0.63 -0.75
CA HIS A 326 22.99 -0.72 0.69
C HIS A 326 23.09 0.62 1.46
N LEU A 327 23.82 1.61 0.93
CA LEU A 327 23.96 2.94 1.54
C LEU A 327 22.88 3.92 1.12
N ALA A 328 22.28 3.71 -0.05
CA ALA A 328 21.13 4.46 -0.53
C ALA A 328 19.94 4.31 0.44
N ALA A 329 18.99 5.22 0.36
CA ALA A 329 17.75 5.14 1.12
C ALA A 329 16.57 5.41 0.20
N PHE A 330 15.44 4.82 0.59
CA PHE A 330 14.14 5.02 -0.03
C PHE A 330 13.17 5.58 1.02
N ALA A 331 12.01 6.01 0.58
CA ALA A 331 10.89 6.41 1.41
C ALA A 331 9.63 5.72 0.90
N GLN A 332 9.48 4.44 1.27
CA GLN A 332 8.42 3.53 0.87
C GLN A 332 8.38 3.28 -0.65
N PRO A 333 9.29 2.43 -1.17
CA PRO A 333 9.26 2.03 -2.56
C PRO A 333 7.96 1.26 -2.84
N SER A 334 7.22 1.68 -3.87
CA SER A 334 5.83 1.23 -4.11
C SER A 334 5.60 0.51 -5.42
N ALA A 335 6.29 0.92 -6.47
CA ALA A 335 6.19 0.28 -7.78
C ALA A 335 7.56 0.23 -8.44
N LEU A 336 7.70 -0.76 -9.31
CA LEU A 336 8.93 -1.05 -10.03
C LEU A 336 8.63 -1.17 -11.52
N ALA A 337 9.54 -0.68 -12.35
CA ALA A 337 9.55 -0.93 -13.79
C ALA A 337 11.01 -1.09 -14.24
N VAL A 338 11.28 -1.97 -15.21
CA VAL A 338 12.66 -2.28 -15.61
C VAL A 338 12.82 -2.16 -17.12
N VAL A 339 13.92 -1.55 -17.55
CA VAL A 339 14.34 -1.48 -18.95
C VAL A 339 15.85 -1.33 -19.02
N GLN A 340 16.49 -2.03 -19.97
CA GLN A 340 17.93 -1.88 -20.28
C GLN A 340 18.86 -1.87 -19.04
N GLN A 341 18.69 -2.84 -18.13
CA GLN A 341 19.49 -2.99 -16.89
C GLN A 341 19.27 -1.88 -15.84
N VAL A 342 18.23 -1.06 -15.98
CA VAL A 342 17.85 -0.04 -14.99
C VAL A 342 16.50 -0.38 -14.41
N LEU A 343 16.43 -0.49 -13.09
CA LEU A 343 15.20 -0.62 -12.33
C LEU A 343 14.75 0.77 -11.87
N TYR A 344 13.62 1.23 -12.38
CA TYR A 344 12.95 2.43 -11.92
C TYR A 344 12.07 2.11 -10.72
N VAL A 345 12.04 3.01 -9.74
CA VAL A 345 11.31 2.84 -8.49
C VAL A 345 10.43 4.06 -8.27
N ALA A 346 9.13 3.86 -8.07
CA ALA A 346 8.24 4.88 -7.54
C ALA A 346 8.36 4.88 -6.01
N ASP A 347 8.94 5.93 -5.45
CA ASP A 347 9.23 6.01 -4.02
C ASP A 347 8.20 6.92 -3.35
N ALA A 348 7.14 6.29 -2.85
CA ALA A 348 5.84 6.94 -2.69
C ALA A 348 5.83 7.99 -1.58
N LEU A 349 6.35 7.65 -0.39
CA LEU A 349 6.43 8.63 0.70
C LEU A 349 7.46 9.71 0.40
N GLY A 350 8.48 9.41 -0.41
CA GLY A 350 9.46 10.37 -0.93
C GLY A 350 8.85 11.38 -1.90
N SER A 351 7.79 10.98 -2.61
CA SER A 351 7.27 11.70 -3.79
C SER A 351 8.32 11.83 -4.89
N SER A 352 9.07 10.75 -5.11
CA SER A 352 10.15 10.69 -6.10
C SER A 352 10.07 9.48 -7.02
N ILE A 353 10.79 9.59 -8.13
CA ILE A 353 11.13 8.49 -9.00
C ILE A 353 12.64 8.28 -8.91
N ARG A 354 13.05 7.06 -8.60
CA ARG A 354 14.45 6.66 -8.43
C ARG A 354 14.86 5.72 -9.56
N ALA A 355 16.15 5.67 -9.87
CA ALA A 355 16.75 4.67 -10.76
C ALA A 355 17.79 3.87 -9.99
N LEU A 356 17.74 2.55 -10.08
CA LEU A 356 18.73 1.60 -9.60
C LEU A 356 19.38 0.92 -10.80
N GLN A 357 20.68 1.13 -10.97
CA GLN A 357 21.47 0.39 -11.95
C GLN A 357 21.63 -1.06 -11.48
N LEU A 358 21.10 -2.03 -12.22
CA LEU A 358 21.15 -3.44 -11.82
C LEU A 358 22.59 -4.01 -11.86
N ARG A 359 23.50 -3.34 -12.57
CA ARG A 359 24.94 -3.56 -12.48
C ARG A 359 25.56 -2.53 -11.55
N GLY A 360 26.15 -3.00 -10.45
CA GLY A 360 26.84 -2.15 -9.48
C GLY A 360 25.94 -1.46 -8.46
N ASP A 361 24.63 -1.70 -8.52
CA ASP A 361 23.61 -1.27 -7.54
C ASP A 361 23.65 0.24 -7.21
N LEU A 362 23.93 1.10 -8.19
CA LEU A 362 23.90 2.55 -7.99
C LEU A 362 22.47 3.08 -8.02
N VAL A 363 22.04 3.75 -6.94
CA VAL A 363 20.75 4.44 -6.83
C VAL A 363 20.92 5.94 -7.09
N GLN A 364 20.05 6.49 -7.94
CA GLN A 364 20.00 7.92 -8.26
C GLN A 364 18.55 8.44 -8.26
N THR A 365 18.36 9.67 -7.81
CA THR A 365 17.07 10.37 -7.91
C THR A 365 16.88 10.93 -9.32
N LEU A 366 15.75 10.62 -9.95
CA LEU A 366 15.40 11.20 -11.25
C LEU A 366 14.48 12.40 -11.12
N VAL A 367 13.52 12.35 -10.21
CA VAL A 367 12.55 13.41 -9.89
C VAL A 367 12.25 13.30 -8.41
N GLY A 368 12.12 14.42 -7.69
CA GLY A 368 11.89 14.46 -6.24
C GLY A 368 12.98 15.26 -5.53
N GLN A 369 12.66 15.90 -4.39
CA GLN A 369 13.56 16.85 -3.71
C GLN A 369 13.56 16.74 -2.19
N GLY A 370 13.25 15.57 -1.65
CA GLY A 370 13.15 15.31 -0.23
C GLY A 370 11.75 14.81 0.15
N PRO A 371 11.64 13.96 1.18
CA PRO A 371 10.36 13.36 1.60
C PRO A 371 9.25 14.36 1.99
N TRP A 372 9.60 15.62 2.24
CA TRP A 372 8.67 16.70 2.62
C TRP A 372 8.49 17.77 1.53
N ARG A 373 9.07 17.57 0.34
CA ARG A 373 9.01 18.51 -0.79
C ARG A 373 8.24 17.90 -1.96
N PHE A 374 6.96 17.67 -1.72
CA PHE A 374 5.98 17.23 -2.73
C PHE A 374 5.28 18.41 -3.39
N GLY A 375 4.52 18.16 -4.46
CA GLY A 375 3.79 19.18 -5.22
C GLY A 375 3.31 18.66 -6.57
N ASN A 376 2.95 19.55 -7.50
CA ASN A 376 2.29 19.18 -8.77
C ASN A 376 2.91 19.88 -10.00
N GLU A 377 4.19 20.20 -9.93
CA GLU A 377 4.90 21.03 -10.90
C GLU A 377 5.46 20.15 -12.02
N ASP A 378 5.15 20.50 -13.27
CA ASP A 378 5.81 19.93 -14.46
C ASP A 378 7.17 20.61 -14.70
N GLY A 379 7.92 20.10 -15.68
CA GLY A 379 9.14 20.73 -16.20
C GLY A 379 10.41 19.93 -15.91
N PRO A 380 11.58 20.60 -15.88
CA PRO A 380 12.85 19.97 -15.65
C PRO A 380 12.84 19.10 -14.40
N ARG A 381 13.48 17.93 -14.47
CA ARG A 381 13.58 16.95 -13.38
C ARG A 381 13.96 17.54 -12.01
N ALA A 382 14.87 18.52 -12.01
CA ALA A 382 15.35 19.24 -10.84
C ALA A 382 14.39 20.33 -10.32
N GLN A 383 13.20 20.47 -10.89
CA GLN A 383 12.17 21.43 -10.49
C GLN A 383 10.78 20.79 -10.45
N ALA A 384 10.57 19.70 -11.18
CA ALA A 384 9.33 18.95 -11.16
C ALA A 384 8.98 18.44 -9.75
N ARG A 385 7.69 18.27 -9.51
CA ARG A 385 7.15 17.71 -8.26
C ARG A 385 6.08 16.67 -8.55
N LEU A 386 6.02 15.70 -7.65
CA LEU A 386 5.00 14.67 -7.55
C LEU A 386 4.43 14.70 -6.12
N GLN A 387 3.33 14.00 -5.90
CA GLN A 387 2.76 13.76 -4.58
C GLN A 387 2.25 12.32 -4.50
N PHE A 388 2.91 11.51 -3.68
CA PHE A 388 2.55 10.11 -3.44
C PHE A 388 2.35 9.27 -4.73
N PRO A 389 3.38 9.18 -5.61
CA PRO A 389 3.31 8.35 -6.81
C PRO A 389 3.31 6.87 -6.43
N GLN A 390 2.30 6.12 -6.85
CA GLN A 390 2.13 4.71 -6.43
C GLN A 390 2.34 3.69 -7.54
N ALA A 391 2.30 4.10 -8.81
CA ALA A 391 2.55 3.21 -9.93
C ALA A 391 3.41 3.86 -10.99
N ILE A 392 4.21 3.02 -11.63
CA ILE A 392 4.98 3.35 -12.82
C ILE A 392 4.87 2.22 -13.83
N ALA A 393 4.87 2.56 -15.11
CA ALA A 393 4.89 1.58 -16.19
C ALA A 393 5.56 2.17 -17.44
N LEU A 394 6.14 1.33 -18.27
CA LEU A 394 6.77 1.73 -19.53
C LEU A 394 6.60 0.61 -20.56
N SER A 395 6.58 0.97 -21.84
CA SER A 395 6.68 -0.01 -22.92
C SER A 395 8.14 -0.39 -23.12
N PRO A 396 8.50 -1.67 -23.36
CA PRO A 396 9.87 -2.07 -23.66
C PRO A 396 10.49 -1.30 -24.83
N ASP A 397 9.66 -0.90 -25.78
CA ASP A 397 10.09 -0.27 -27.05
C ASP A 397 10.12 1.27 -26.99
N ALA A 398 9.67 1.88 -25.89
CA ALA A 398 9.56 3.34 -25.77
C ALA A 398 10.26 3.84 -24.50
N PRO A 399 11.14 4.85 -24.60
CA PRO A 399 11.81 5.44 -23.43
C PRO A 399 10.88 6.40 -22.68
N LEU A 400 9.60 6.09 -22.52
CA LEU A 400 8.61 6.93 -21.85
C LEU A 400 8.07 6.20 -20.62
N LEU A 401 8.41 6.73 -19.45
CA LEU A 401 7.89 6.24 -18.17
C LEU A 401 6.57 6.95 -17.86
N TRP A 402 5.51 6.17 -17.71
CA TRP A 402 4.22 6.62 -17.20
C TRP A 402 4.24 6.52 -15.68
N ILE A 403 3.70 7.53 -15.00
CA ILE A 403 3.70 7.64 -13.54
C ILE A 403 2.28 7.99 -13.08
N ALA A 404 1.71 7.19 -12.21
CA ALA A 404 0.47 7.51 -11.51
C ALA A 404 0.81 8.36 -10.30
N ASP A 405 0.64 9.67 -10.45
CA ASP A 405 0.87 10.67 -9.42
C ASP A 405 -0.37 10.79 -8.53
N SER A 406 -0.55 9.78 -7.67
CA SER A 406 -1.82 9.46 -7.03
C SER A 406 -2.37 10.58 -6.16
N GLY A 407 -1.51 11.25 -5.38
CA GLY A 407 -1.93 12.36 -4.53
C GLY A 407 -2.42 13.57 -5.33
N ASN A 408 -1.86 13.78 -6.53
CA ASN A 408 -2.32 14.83 -7.44
C ASN A 408 -3.51 14.43 -8.32
N GLY A 409 -3.89 13.14 -8.33
CA GLY A 409 -4.92 12.59 -9.21
C GLY A 409 -4.56 12.75 -10.69
N ARG A 410 -3.27 12.55 -11.04
CA ARG A 410 -2.74 12.80 -12.40
C ARG A 410 -1.96 11.62 -12.95
N LEU A 411 -1.97 11.53 -14.28
CA LEU A 411 -1.04 10.69 -15.02
C LEU A 411 0.09 11.58 -15.55
N ARG A 412 1.33 11.22 -15.23
CA ARG A 412 2.54 11.97 -15.60
C ARG A 412 3.38 11.13 -16.54
N THR A 413 4.19 11.79 -17.37
CA THR A 413 5.15 11.12 -18.23
C THR A 413 6.55 11.68 -18.03
N LEU A 414 7.55 10.82 -18.11
CA LEU A 414 8.95 11.19 -18.03
C LEU A 414 9.72 10.46 -19.12
N ARG A 415 10.26 11.20 -20.09
CA ARG A 415 11.14 10.61 -21.12
C ARG A 415 12.51 10.29 -20.51
N LEU A 416 12.89 9.02 -20.59
CA LEU A 416 14.19 8.51 -20.15
C LEU A 416 15.30 9.05 -21.07
N GLY A 417 16.49 9.30 -20.52
CA GLY A 417 17.64 9.82 -21.29
C GLY A 417 17.69 11.35 -21.49
N GLY A 418 16.93 12.15 -20.75
CA GLY A 418 17.08 13.62 -20.74
C GLY A 418 15.80 14.44 -20.88
N GLY A 419 14.62 13.83 -20.76
CA GLY A 419 13.35 14.54 -20.79
C GLY A 419 12.89 15.13 -19.46
N GLU A 420 11.87 15.96 -19.56
CA GLU A 420 11.15 16.62 -18.47
C GLU A 420 9.97 15.78 -17.98
N LEU A 421 9.49 16.09 -16.77
CA LEU A 421 8.21 15.56 -16.28
C LEU A 421 7.08 16.39 -16.88
N THR A 422 6.09 15.73 -17.47
CA THR A 422 4.91 16.40 -18.03
C THR A 422 3.62 15.73 -17.58
N THR A 423 2.54 16.52 -17.50
CA THR A 423 1.20 15.99 -17.25
C THR A 423 0.58 15.51 -18.56
N GLN A 424 0.08 14.28 -18.58
CA GLN A 424 -0.80 13.83 -19.64
C GLN A 424 -2.16 14.54 -19.50
N PRO A 425 -2.65 15.26 -20.51
CA PRO A 425 -3.97 15.88 -20.45
C PRO A 425 -5.04 14.79 -20.42
N LEU A 426 -5.90 14.84 -19.40
CA LEU A 426 -7.04 13.96 -19.21
C LEU A 426 -8.31 14.80 -19.00
N PRO A 427 -9.51 14.29 -19.35
CA PRO A 427 -10.75 15.06 -19.22
C PRO A 427 -11.14 15.36 -17.75
N ARG A 428 -10.58 14.62 -16.79
CA ARG A 428 -10.77 14.81 -15.36
C ARG A 428 -9.55 14.34 -14.57
N ARG A 429 -9.48 14.76 -13.31
CA ARG A 429 -8.55 14.14 -12.36
C ARG A 429 -8.92 12.67 -12.13
N LEU A 430 -7.91 11.86 -11.92
CA LEU A 430 -8.03 10.47 -11.53
C LEU A 430 -8.28 10.37 -10.02
N GLN A 431 -9.05 9.36 -9.61
CA GLN A 431 -9.38 9.08 -8.21
C GLN A 431 -8.45 7.99 -7.66
N GLY A 432 -7.40 8.40 -6.97
CA GLY A 432 -6.41 7.50 -6.37
C GLY A 432 -5.80 6.49 -7.36
N PRO A 433 -5.24 6.93 -8.51
CA PRO A 433 -4.64 5.99 -9.44
C PRO A 433 -3.42 5.31 -8.81
N ALA A 434 -3.43 3.99 -8.63
CA ALA A 434 -2.35 3.28 -7.93
C ALA A 434 -1.83 2.03 -8.65
N GLY A 435 -2.35 1.74 -9.85
CA GLY A 435 -1.84 0.69 -10.72
C GLY A 435 -1.71 1.18 -12.16
N LEU A 436 -0.63 0.77 -12.83
CA LEU A 436 -0.39 1.05 -14.25
C LEU A 436 0.13 -0.19 -14.95
N ALA A 437 -0.27 -0.38 -16.20
CA ALA A 437 0.35 -1.33 -17.12
C ALA A 437 0.35 -0.75 -18.54
N VAL A 438 1.38 -1.04 -19.33
CA VAL A 438 1.47 -0.61 -20.74
C VAL A 438 1.53 -1.85 -21.62
N GLY A 439 0.66 -1.91 -22.62
CA GLY A 439 0.60 -3.03 -23.56
C GLY A 439 -0.74 -3.09 -24.29
N ALA A 440 -0.81 -3.93 -25.33
CA ALA A 440 -1.96 -4.00 -26.24
C ALA A 440 -2.36 -2.62 -26.80
N GLY A 441 -1.36 -1.77 -27.10
CA GLY A 441 -1.55 -0.43 -27.65
C GLY A 441 -2.19 0.58 -26.70
N ALA A 442 -2.17 0.33 -25.39
CA ALA A 442 -2.79 1.23 -24.40
C ALA A 442 -1.99 1.36 -23.10
N VAL A 443 -2.29 2.42 -22.36
CA VAL A 443 -1.93 2.58 -20.95
C VAL A 443 -3.17 2.22 -20.13
N TRP A 444 -3.07 1.16 -19.34
CA TRP A 444 -4.11 0.67 -18.44
C TRP A 444 -3.88 1.27 -17.06
N ILE A 445 -4.95 1.78 -16.44
CA ILE A 445 -4.88 2.53 -15.19
C ILE A 445 -5.86 1.92 -14.20
N ALA A 446 -5.39 1.50 -13.03
CA ALA A 446 -6.27 1.13 -11.93
C ALA A 446 -6.63 2.41 -11.18
N GLU A 447 -7.87 2.85 -11.33
CA GLU A 447 -8.42 3.99 -10.61
C GLU A 447 -9.01 3.49 -9.29
N THR A 448 -8.11 3.28 -8.33
CA THR A 448 -8.35 2.46 -7.14
C THR A 448 -9.53 2.98 -6.32
N ASP A 449 -9.60 4.28 -6.09
CA ASP A 449 -10.63 4.87 -5.22
C ASP A 449 -12.01 4.93 -5.88
N ALA A 450 -12.05 4.87 -7.22
CA ALA A 450 -13.28 4.73 -8.00
C ALA A 450 -13.71 3.28 -8.22
N HIS A 451 -12.88 2.30 -7.79
CA HIS A 451 -13.07 0.88 -8.06
C HIS A 451 -13.16 0.53 -9.55
N ALA A 452 -12.37 1.21 -10.39
CA ALA A 452 -12.45 1.09 -11.84
C ALA A 452 -11.09 0.78 -12.49
N VAL A 453 -11.13 0.29 -13.72
CA VAL A 453 -9.98 0.23 -14.62
C VAL A 453 -10.27 1.11 -15.83
N LEU A 454 -9.29 1.93 -16.20
CA LEU A 454 -9.35 2.80 -17.36
C LEU A 454 -8.36 2.32 -18.42
N ARG A 455 -8.69 2.57 -19.67
CA ARG A 455 -7.84 2.39 -20.84
C ARG A 455 -7.60 3.75 -21.49
N LEU A 456 -6.35 4.16 -21.55
CA LEU A 456 -5.90 5.35 -22.28
C LEU A 456 -5.22 4.90 -23.56
N ASP A 457 -5.69 5.41 -24.70
CA ASP A 457 -4.97 5.34 -25.95
C ASP A 457 -3.87 6.43 -25.97
N PRO A 458 -2.58 6.08 -25.99
CA PRO A 458 -1.49 7.05 -25.93
C PRO A 458 -1.35 7.88 -27.22
N GLU A 459 -1.90 7.45 -28.36
CA GLU A 459 -1.84 8.19 -29.62
C GLU A 459 -2.95 9.22 -29.72
N SER A 460 -4.20 8.81 -29.46
CA SER A 460 -5.37 9.69 -29.55
C SER A 460 -5.64 10.48 -28.27
N GLY A 461 -5.09 10.06 -27.14
CA GLY A 461 -5.38 10.62 -25.81
C GLY A 461 -6.76 10.26 -25.26
N VAL A 462 -7.51 9.38 -25.94
CA VAL A 462 -8.84 8.95 -25.52
C VAL A 462 -8.73 8.09 -24.26
N LEU A 463 -9.42 8.53 -23.21
CA LEU A 463 -9.56 7.81 -21.95
C LEU A 463 -10.97 7.20 -21.87
N SER A 464 -11.06 5.88 -21.68
CA SER A 464 -12.31 5.15 -21.54
C SER A 464 -12.28 4.21 -20.33
N GLU A 465 -13.42 4.02 -19.66
CA GLU A 465 -13.56 2.99 -18.64
C GLU A 465 -13.68 1.60 -19.28
N VAL A 466 -13.11 0.59 -18.61
CA VAL A 466 -13.18 -0.81 -19.02
C VAL A 466 -14.28 -1.48 -18.18
N PRO A 467 -15.43 -1.85 -18.76
CA PRO A 467 -16.55 -2.38 -18.01
C PRO A 467 -16.27 -3.81 -17.55
N ILE A 468 -15.79 -3.97 -16.31
CA ILE A 468 -15.51 -5.29 -15.74
C ILE A 468 -16.81 -6.00 -15.40
N SER A 469 -17.04 -7.15 -16.05
CA SER A 469 -18.28 -7.94 -15.92
C SER A 469 -18.03 -9.42 -16.25
N GLU A 470 -18.93 -10.30 -15.81
CA GLU A 470 -18.90 -11.74 -16.12
C GLU A 470 -19.08 -12.06 -17.60
#